data_AF-A0A351KXZ4-F1
#
_entry.id   AF-A0A351KXZ4-F1
#
_cell.length_a   1.000
_cell.length_b   1.000
_cell.length_c   1.000
_cell.angle_alpha   90.00
_cell.angle_beta   90.00
_cell.angle_gamma   90.00
#
_symmetry.space_group_name_H-M   'P 1'
#
loop_
_entity.id
_entity.type
_entity.pdbx_description
1 polymer ?
#
loop_
_entity_poly.entity_id
_entity_poly.type
_entity_poly.pdbx_seq_one_letter_code
_entity_poly.pdbx_strand_id
1 'polypeptide(L)'
;LETCQQIKANQRWCHIPIIMVTALSSKEDLARSLESGADDFLSKPINSIEMRARVRSMLRIKLQYDALAATQRLRTLNLFNAFLQ
;
A
#
# COMPACT_ATOMS: atom_id res chain seq x y z
N LEU A 1 -1.64 2.06 15.16
CA LEU A 1 -2.05 2.96 14.05
C LEU A 1 -0.93 3.91 13.66
N GLU A 2 -0.26 4.53 14.64
CA GLU A 2 0.88 5.44 14.44
C GLU A 2 1.96 4.91 13.48
N THR A 3 2.42 3.66 13.63
CA THR A 3 3.42 3.08 12.71
C THR A 3 2.94 3.06 11.26
N CYS A 4 1.66 2.77 11.01
CA CYS A 4 1.09 2.80 9.67
C CYS A 4 1.13 4.22 9.11
N GLN A 5 0.71 5.21 9.91
CA GLN A 5 0.75 6.62 9.53
C GLN A 5 2.17 7.09 9.22
N GLN A 6 3.16 6.72 10.04
CA GLN A 6 4.57 7.05 9.82
C GLN A 6 5.11 6.42 8.54
N ILE A 7 4.79 5.15 8.26
CA ILE A 7 5.19 4.48 7.02
C ILE A 7 4.55 5.17 5.81
N LYS A 8 3.24 5.48 5.88
CA LYS A 8 2.51 6.11 4.79
C LYS A 8 2.90 7.58 4.56
N ALA A 9 3.39 8.29 5.59
CA ALA A 9 3.93 9.63 5.46
C ALA A 9 5.35 9.66 4.85
N ASN A 10 6.08 8.54 4.89
CA ASN A 10 7.43 8.48 4.33
C ASN A 10 7.38 8.25 2.82
N GLN A 11 7.86 9.23 2.03
CA GLN A 11 7.88 9.14 0.56
C GLN A 11 8.57 7.88 0.00
N ARG A 12 9.55 7.34 0.73
CA ARG A 12 10.24 6.11 0.33
C ARG A 12 9.38 4.86 0.52
N TRP A 13 8.43 4.86 1.45
CA TRP A 13 7.68 3.67 1.85
C TRP A 13 6.17 3.76 1.65
N CYS A 14 5.65 4.95 1.35
CA CYS A 14 4.21 5.22 1.25
C CYS A 14 3.48 4.32 0.23
N HIS A 15 4.20 3.86 -0.79
CA HIS A 15 3.70 2.97 -1.84
C HIS A 15 3.71 1.48 -1.48
N ILE A 16 4.18 1.10 -0.27
CA ILE A 16 4.14 -0.28 0.21
C ILE A 16 2.73 -0.57 0.75
N PRO A 17 2.04 -1.61 0.26
CA PRO A 17 0.74 -1.99 0.80
C PRO A 17 0.83 -2.46 2.25
N ILE A 18 -0.06 -2.00 3.12
CA ILE A 18 -0.14 -2.37 4.53
C ILE A 18 -1.46 -3.08 4.79
N ILE A 19 -1.38 -4.33 5.24
CA ILE A 19 -2.51 -5.10 5.76
C ILE A 19 -2.40 -5.12 7.28
N MET A 20 -3.38 -4.55 7.98
CA MET A 20 -3.40 -4.54 9.44
C MET A 20 -4.00 -5.83 9.98
N VAL A 21 -3.33 -6.47 10.95
CA VAL A 21 -3.89 -7.65 11.63
C VAL A 21 -4.22 -7.29 13.07
N THR A 22 -5.49 -7.38 13.45
CA THR A 22 -5.95 -6.90 14.77
C THR A 22 -6.97 -7.83 15.42
N ALA A 23 -7.01 -7.84 16.75
CA ALA A 23 -8.10 -8.48 17.51
C ALA A 23 -9.30 -7.53 17.72
N LEU A 24 -9.15 -6.26 17.32
CA LEU A 24 -10.18 -5.26 17.43
C LEU A 24 -11.30 -5.55 16.44
N SER A 25 -12.52 -5.72 16.94
CA SER A 25 -13.70 -6.08 16.14
C SER A 25 -14.79 -5.02 16.15
N SER A 26 -14.59 -3.89 16.85
CA SER A 26 -15.53 -2.79 16.84
C SER A 26 -15.49 -2.08 15.48
N LYS A 27 -16.61 -1.51 15.04
CA LYS A 27 -16.67 -0.76 13.78
C LYS A 27 -15.80 0.49 13.86
N GLU A 28 -15.67 1.04 15.06
CA GLU A 28 -14.90 2.23 15.38
C GLU A 28 -13.39 1.96 15.27
N ASP A 29 -12.92 0.81 15.75
CA ASP A 29 -11.53 0.38 15.56
C ASP A 29 -11.19 0.15 14.09
N LEU A 30 -12.13 -0.43 13.35
CA LEU A 30 -11.97 -0.64 11.92
C LEU A 30 -11.89 0.69 11.17
N ALA A 31 -12.79 1.63 11.45
CA ALA A 31 -12.77 2.96 10.86
C ALA A 31 -11.44 3.67 11.11
N ARG A 32 -10.98 3.69 12.38
CA ARG A 32 -9.67 4.27 12.74
C ARG A 32 -8.50 3.59 12.03
N SER A 33 -8.59 2.28 11.82
CA SER A 33 -7.53 1.55 11.10
C SER A 33 -7.43 1.95 9.64
N LEU A 34 -8.57 2.18 8.97
CA LEU A 34 -8.62 2.65 7.59
C LEU A 34 -8.12 4.11 7.50
N GLU A 35 -8.53 4.97 8.44
CA GLU A 35 -8.06 6.36 8.52
C GLU A 35 -6.55 6.48 8.76
N SER A 36 -5.91 5.43 9.30
CA SER A 36 -4.45 5.39 9.46
C SER A 36 -3.67 5.22 8.14
N GLY A 37 -4.37 5.05 7.02
CA GLY A 37 -3.80 4.83 5.70
C GLY A 37 -3.50 3.36 5.40
N ALA A 38 -4.01 2.41 6.18
CA ALA A 38 -3.89 0.99 5.86
C ALA A 38 -4.71 0.66 4.60
N ASP A 39 -4.18 -0.21 3.74
CA ASP A 39 -4.83 -0.61 2.49
C ASP A 39 -5.85 -1.73 2.71
N ASP A 40 -5.64 -2.53 3.76
CA ASP A 40 -6.56 -3.61 4.13
C ASP A 40 -6.44 -3.97 5.62
N PHE A 41 -7.37 -4.78 6.11
CA PHE A 41 -7.42 -5.28 7.47
C PHE A 41 -7.79 -6.77 7.53
N LEU A 42 -7.35 -7.43 8.59
CA LEU A 42 -7.62 -8.82 8.92
C LEU A 42 -7.86 -8.96 10.42
N SER A 43 -8.98 -9.57 10.78
CA SER A 43 -9.27 -9.88 12.18
C SER A 43 -8.52 -11.13 12.63
N LYS A 44 -8.12 -11.16 13.90
CA LYS A 44 -7.66 -12.37 14.59
C LYS A 44 -8.88 -13.17 15.09
N PRO A 45 -8.81 -14.51 15.11
CA PRO A 45 -7.72 -15.35 14.61
C PRO A 45 -7.65 -15.35 13.07
N ILE A 46 -6.43 -15.42 12.53
CA ILE A 46 -6.20 -15.28 11.08
C ILE A 46 -6.72 -16.51 10.34
N ASN A 47 -7.60 -16.30 9.36
CA ASN A 47 -7.93 -17.30 8.37
C ASN A 47 -6.86 -17.32 7.25
N SER A 48 -6.18 -18.45 7.07
CA SER A 48 -5.07 -18.55 6.11
C SER A 48 -5.52 -18.41 4.64
N ILE A 49 -6.74 -18.81 4.31
CA ILE A 49 -7.29 -18.68 2.96
C ILE A 49 -7.55 -17.20 2.66
N GLU A 50 -8.19 -16.51 3.60
CA GLU A 50 -8.47 -15.07 3.49
C GLU A 50 -7.18 -14.26 3.41
N MET A 51 -6.21 -14.55 4.29
CA MET A 51 -4.91 -13.88 4.29
C MET A 51 -4.20 -14.02 2.94
N ARG A 52 -4.13 -15.24 2.39
CA ARG A 52 -3.52 -15.46 1.08
C ARG A 52 -4.24 -14.71 -0.03
N ALA A 53 -5.58 -14.64 0.01
CA ALA A 53 -6.35 -13.89 -0.96
C ALA A 53 -6.03 -12.39 -0.92
N ARG A 54 -6.01 -11.79 0.28
CA ARG A 54 -5.69 -10.38 0.48
C ARG A 54 -4.27 -10.03 0.07
N VAL A 55 -3.29 -10.85 0.47
CA VAL A 55 -1.88 -10.67 0.06
C VAL A 55 -1.74 -10.69 -1.47
N ARG A 56 -2.37 -11.65 -2.16
CA ARG A 56 -2.35 -11.68 -3.64
C ARG A 56 -2.96 -10.43 -4.26
N SER A 57 -4.09 -9.94 -3.72
CA SER A 57 -4.71 -8.70 -4.19
C SER A 57 -3.78 -7.50 -4.00
N MET A 58 -3.15 -7.36 -2.84
CA MET A 58 -2.21 -6.27 -2.55
C MET A 58 -0.95 -6.31 -3.42
N LEU A 59 -0.42 -7.51 -3.69
CA LEU A 59 0.72 -7.67 -4.61
C LEU A 59 0.35 -7.26 -6.03
N ARG A 60 -0.85 -7.60 -6.52
CA ARG A 60 -1.33 -7.16 -7.83
C ARG A 60 -1.40 -5.63 -7.92
N ILE A 61 -1.92 -4.98 -6.87
CA ILE A 61 -1.98 -3.51 -6.80
C ILE A 61 -0.56 -2.93 -6.81
N LYS A 62 0.36 -3.47 -5.99
CA LYS A 62 1.77 -3.02 -5.96
C LYS A 62 2.44 -3.11 -7.32
N LEU A 63 2.28 -4.23 -8.03
CA LEU A 63 2.84 -4.41 -9.36
C LEU A 63 2.33 -3.37 -10.36
N GLN A 64 1.04 -3.00 -10.27
CA GLN A 64 0.47 -1.95 -11.11
C GLN A 64 1.05 -0.57 -10.77
N TYR A 65 1.17 -0.23 -9.49
CA TYR A 65 1.82 1.01 -9.06
C TYR A 65 3.28 1.09 -9.52
N ASP A 66 4.02 -0.01 -9.44
CA ASP A 66 5.42 -0.06 -9.87
C ASP A 66 5.56 0.12 -11.38
N ALA A 67 4.67 -0.50 -12.16
CA ALA A 67 4.64 -0.35 -13.61
C ALA A 67 4.33 1.11 -14.03
N LEU A 68 3.39 1.75 -13.35
CA LEU A 68 3.08 3.18 -13.57
C LEU A 68 4.28 4.06 -13.22
N ALA A 69 4.90 3.84 -12.07
CA ALA A 69 6.06 4.60 -11.62
C ALA A 69 7.27 4.43 -12.57
N ALA A 70 7.51 3.21 -13.05
CA ALA A 70 8.55 2.94 -14.05
C ALA A 70 8.29 3.68 -15.37
N THR A 71 7.04 3.65 -15.84
CA THR A 71 6.62 4.35 -17.07
C THR A 71 6.79 5.85 -16.95
N GLN A 72 6.37 6.45 -15.84
CA GLN A 72 6.57 7.88 -15.57
C GLN A 72 8.05 8.26 -15.54
N ARG A 73 8.88 7.46 -14.87
CA ARG A 73 10.33 7.70 -14.79
C ARG A 73 10.99 7.69 -16.18
N LEU A 74 10.64 6.73 -17.05
CA LEU A 74 11.15 6.68 -18.42
C LEU A 74 10.71 7.91 -19.24
N ARG A 75 9.46 8.34 -19.11
CA ARG A 75 8.97 9.56 -19.80
C ARG A 75 9.73 10.81 -19.36
N THR A 76 9.95 10.98 -18.06
CA THR A 76 10.72 12.12 -17.54
C THR A 76 12.15 12.12 -18.05
N LEU A 77 12.82 10.96 -18.09
CA LEU A 77 14.18 10.84 -18.63
C LEU A 77 14.24 11.13 -20.14
N ASN A 78 13.28 10.63 -20.92
CA ASN A 78 13.22 10.90 -22.35
C ASN A 78 12.98 12.38 -22.65
N LEU A 79 12.10 13.04 -21.90
CA LEU A 79 11.89 14.49 -22.01
C LEU A 79 13.16 15.25 -21.70
N PHE A 80 13.85 14.93 -20.61
CA PHE A 80 15.12 15.57 -20.25
C PHE A 80 16.18 15.41 -21.34
N ASN A 81 16.33 14.22 -21.90
CA ASN A 81 17.28 13.98 -23.00
C ASN A 81 16.92 14.78 -24.26
N ALA A 82 15.62 14.95 -24.56
CA ALA A 82 15.16 15.75 -25.69
C ALA A 82 15.37 17.26 -25.51
N PHE A 83 15.54 17.76 -24.29
CA PHE A 83 15.85 19.18 -24.02
C PHE A 83 17.36 19.49 -24.07
N LEU A 84 18.22 18.48 -24.01
CA LEU A 84 19.68 18.63 -24.04
C LEU A 84 20.30 18.39 -25.43
N GLN A 85 19.48 18.11 -26.44
CA GLN A 85 19.84 18.03 -27.86
C GLN A 85 19.23 19.20 -28.62
#